data_AF-X1QX05-F1
#
_entry.id   AF-X1QX05-F1
#
_cell.length_a   1.000
_cell.length_b   1.000
_cell.length_c   1.000
_cell.angle_alpha   90.00
_cell.angle_beta   90.00
_cell.angle_gamma   90.00
#
_symmetry.space_group_name_H-M   'P 1'
#
loop_
_entity.id
_entity.type
_entity.pdbx_description
1 polymer ?
#
loop_
_entity_poly.entity_id
_entity_poly.type
_entity_poly.pdbx_seq_one_letter_code
_entity_poly.pdbx_strand_id
1 'polypeptide(L)'
;MLGAAAIAALLAARPAAAAPSEEKLDYLIAAQEIMVGLLGEIKGGINQLLEKEELPIMPQVTKQVPLTYTIGSLETIKIAEPSPLTGKITSVAMHFPDGCNALVHVAFGHGEVWVTPSEIDTYITLNDATPVFPTNEPIEKGEHLWAEIQNADGGNSHSISVIATLVGVE
;
A
#
# COMPACT_ATOMS: atom_id res chain seq x y z
N MET A 1 -16.74 28.91 1.42
CA MET A 1 -16.60 29.65 2.69
C MET A 1 -16.56 28.73 3.92
N LEU A 2 -16.58 27.40 3.78
CA LEU A 2 -16.45 26.48 4.92
C LEU A 2 -15.00 26.34 5.43
N GLY A 3 -13.98 26.38 4.57
CA GLY A 3 -12.58 26.22 4.99
C GLY A 3 -12.11 27.08 6.18
N ALA A 4 -12.48 28.37 6.23
CA ALA A 4 -12.13 29.24 7.36
C ALA A 4 -12.90 28.88 8.65
N ALA A 5 -14.16 28.45 8.53
CA ALA A 5 -14.97 28.02 9.67
C ALA A 5 -14.54 26.63 10.18
N ALA A 6 -14.13 25.73 9.29
CA ALA A 6 -13.60 24.40 9.63
C ALA A 6 -12.24 24.50 10.33
N ILE A 7 -11.33 25.35 9.84
CA ILE A 7 -10.04 25.62 10.50
C ILE A 7 -10.27 26.30 11.85
N ALA A 8 -11.20 27.26 11.94
CA ALA A 8 -11.57 27.87 13.20
C ALA A 8 -12.19 26.86 14.18
N ALA A 9 -13.00 25.92 13.70
CA ALA A 9 -13.55 24.84 14.51
C ALA A 9 -12.47 23.87 15.01
N LEU A 10 -11.50 23.52 14.15
CA LEU A 10 -10.35 22.68 14.53
C LEU A 10 -9.44 23.37 15.56
N LEU A 11 -9.21 24.68 15.40
CA LEU A 11 -8.43 25.51 16.34
C LEU A 11 -9.19 25.79 17.65
N ALA A 12 -10.53 25.86 17.61
CA ALA A 12 -11.38 26.09 18.78
C ALA A 12 -11.71 24.79 19.54
N ALA A 13 -11.61 23.63 18.88
CA ALA A 13 -11.73 22.33 19.51
C ALA A 13 -10.61 22.18 20.53
N ARG A 14 -10.93 22.21 21.84
CA ARG A 14 -9.98 22.08 22.96
C ARG A 14 -8.93 21.02 22.62
N PRO A 15 -7.61 21.29 22.75
CA PRO A 15 -6.60 20.30 22.39
C PRO A 15 -6.93 18.99 23.10
N ALA A 16 -6.90 17.84 22.40
CA ALA A 16 -7.24 16.53 22.95
C ALA A 16 -6.56 16.20 24.29
N ALA A 17 -5.44 16.88 24.60
CA ALA A 17 -4.75 16.87 25.89
C ALA A 17 -5.61 17.36 27.08
N ALA A 18 -6.63 18.19 26.85
CA ALA A 18 -7.51 18.78 27.86
C ALA A 18 -8.89 18.09 27.97
N ALA A 19 -9.18 17.07 27.15
CA ALA A 19 -10.42 16.31 27.21
C ALA A 19 -10.35 15.21 28.29
N PRO A 20 -11.43 14.98 29.06
CA PRO A 20 -11.54 13.81 29.94
C PRO A 20 -11.28 12.52 29.16
N SER A 21 -10.70 11.50 29.78
CA SER A 21 -10.32 10.25 29.09
C SER A 21 -11.48 9.57 28.37
N GLU A 22 -12.70 9.72 28.88
CA GLU A 22 -13.93 9.12 28.33
C GLU A 22 -14.41 9.80 27.04
N GLU A 23 -14.07 11.08 26.82
CA GLU A 23 -14.51 11.87 25.65
C GLU A 23 -13.42 12.00 24.56
N LYS A 24 -12.22 11.47 24.82
CA LYS A 24 -11.08 11.59 23.88
C LYS A 24 -11.36 10.94 22.52
N LEU A 25 -12.07 9.82 22.50
CA LEU A 25 -12.38 9.10 21.26
C LEU A 25 -13.35 9.92 20.39
N ASP A 26 -14.41 10.46 20.99
CA ASP A 26 -15.39 11.30 20.29
C ASP A 26 -14.74 12.57 19.71
N TYR A 27 -13.82 13.18 20.46
CA TYR A 27 -13.04 14.31 19.97
C TYR A 27 -12.17 13.94 18.75
N LEU A 28 -11.47 12.81 18.79
CA LEU A 28 -10.62 12.36 17.69
C LEU A 28 -11.46 12.06 16.43
N ILE A 29 -12.64 11.47 16.60
CA ILE A 29 -13.59 11.22 15.50
C ILE A 29 -14.06 12.55 14.90
N ALA A 30 -14.49 13.51 15.72
CA ALA A 30 -14.91 14.82 15.24
C ALA A 30 -13.78 15.57 14.50
N ALA A 31 -12.55 15.52 15.02
CA ALA A 31 -11.39 16.10 14.35
C ALA A 31 -11.10 15.42 12.99
N GLN A 32 -11.21 14.09 12.94
CA GLN A 32 -11.06 13.32 11.69
C GLN A 32 -12.13 13.71 10.67
N GLU A 33 -13.40 13.84 11.06
CA GLU A 33 -14.50 14.24 10.17
C GLU A 33 -14.27 15.64 9.59
N ILE A 34 -13.82 16.59 10.41
CA ILE A 34 -13.46 17.94 9.95
C ILE A 34 -12.33 17.89 8.92
N MET A 35 -11.28 17.10 9.18
CA MET A 35 -10.16 16.94 8.23
C MET A 35 -10.61 16.31 6.91
N VAL A 36 -11.46 15.28 6.96
CA VAL A 36 -12.01 14.64 5.77
C VAL A 36 -12.85 15.62 4.96
N GLY A 37 -13.67 16.45 5.61
CA GLY A 37 -14.43 17.51 4.95
C GLY A 37 -13.54 18.53 4.23
N LEU A 38 -12.48 19.00 4.91
CA LEU A 38 -11.52 19.95 4.34
C LEU A 38 -10.81 19.38 3.11
N LEU A 39 -10.40 18.10 3.16
CA LEU A 39 -9.79 17.41 2.02
C LEU A 39 -10.74 17.32 0.83
N GLY A 40 -12.04 17.11 1.09
CA GLY A 40 -13.09 17.13 0.07
C GLY A 40 -13.21 18.47 -0.64
N GLU A 41 -13.18 19.59 0.10
CA GLU A 41 -13.20 20.94 -0.47
C GLU A 41 -11.96 21.23 -1.33
N ILE A 42 -10.78 20.86 -0.84
CA ILE A 42 -9.52 21.02 -1.58
C ILE A 42 -9.58 20.25 -2.89
N LYS A 43 -10.05 18.99 -2.86
CA LYS A 43 -10.23 18.18 -4.08
C LYS A 43 -11.19 18.84 -5.07
N GLY A 44 -12.31 19.38 -4.57
CA GLY A 44 -13.27 20.11 -5.41
C GLY A 44 -12.66 21.35 -6.06
N GLY A 45 -11.89 22.15 -5.30
CA GLY A 45 -11.21 23.33 -5.82
C GLY A 45 -10.12 23.00 -6.85
N ILE A 46 -9.35 21.93 -6.61
CA ILE A 46 -8.35 21.45 -7.58
C ILE A 46 -9.03 21.02 -8.89
N ASN A 47 -10.14 20.26 -8.81
CA ASN A 47 -10.86 19.84 -10.01
C ASN A 47 -11.38 21.04 -10.82
N GLN A 48 -11.94 22.06 -10.16
CA GLN A 48 -12.38 23.29 -10.84
C GLN A 48 -11.22 24.03 -11.52
N LEU A 49 -10.03 24.05 -10.90
CA LEU A 49 -8.84 24.64 -11.50
C LEU A 49 -8.37 23.84 -12.72
N LEU A 50 -8.36 22.50 -12.64
CA LEU A 50 -8.01 21.65 -13.78
C LEU A 50 -8.95 21.86 -14.95
N GLU A 51 -10.26 21.91 -14.71
CA GLU A 51 -11.27 22.21 -15.73
C GLU A 51 -11.03 23.58 -16.39
N LYS A 52 -10.74 24.61 -15.59
CA LYS A 52 -10.47 25.97 -16.09
C LYS A 52 -9.21 26.04 -16.97
N GLU A 53 -8.18 25.28 -16.62
CA GLU A 53 -6.91 25.22 -17.37
C GLU A 53 -6.96 24.19 -18.51
N GLU A 54 -8.13 23.60 -18.81
CA GLU A 54 -8.32 22.53 -19.80
C GLU A 54 -7.38 21.32 -19.57
N LEU A 55 -6.94 21.12 -18.33
CA LEU A 55 -6.09 20.01 -17.95
C LEU A 55 -6.94 18.77 -17.65
N PRO A 56 -6.55 17.59 -18.15
CA PRO A 56 -7.32 16.37 -17.92
C PRO A 56 -7.32 16.00 -16.44
N ILE A 57 -8.51 15.77 -15.87
CA ILE A 57 -8.65 15.08 -14.58
C ILE A 57 -8.34 13.61 -14.85
N MET A 58 -7.11 13.17 -14.56
CA MET A 58 -6.75 11.77 -14.71
C MET A 58 -7.48 10.94 -13.65
N PRO A 59 -8.39 10.02 -14.03
CA PRO A 59 -9.11 9.21 -13.06
C PRO A 59 -8.12 8.30 -12.33
N GLN A 60 -8.25 8.21 -11.01
CA GLN A 60 -7.54 7.17 -10.27
C GLN A 60 -8.14 5.81 -10.63
N VAL A 61 -7.27 4.87 -10.96
CA VAL A 61 -7.60 3.48 -11.26
C VAL A 61 -6.90 2.56 -10.29
N THR A 62 -7.48 1.38 -10.09
CA THR A 62 -6.87 0.29 -9.34
C THR A 62 -6.32 -0.73 -10.31
N LYS A 63 -5.05 -1.14 -10.14
CA LYS A 63 -4.43 -2.23 -10.89
C LYS A 63 -3.77 -3.23 -9.97
N GLN A 64 -3.64 -4.46 -10.44
CA GLN A 64 -2.90 -5.51 -9.76
C GLN A 64 -1.71 -5.92 -10.63
N VAL A 65 -0.56 -6.10 -9.99
CA VAL A 65 0.66 -6.59 -10.63
C VAL A 65 1.00 -7.94 -10.02
N PRO A 66 0.73 -9.05 -10.74
CA PRO A 66 1.09 -10.38 -10.29
C PRO A 66 2.57 -10.67 -10.60
N LEU A 67 3.30 -11.07 -9.57
CA LEU A 67 4.67 -11.56 -9.61
C LEU A 67 4.61 -13.04 -9.20
N THR A 68 4.44 -13.93 -10.19
CA THR A 68 4.26 -15.37 -9.96
C THR A 68 5.42 -16.15 -10.55
N TYR A 69 5.98 -17.08 -9.78
CA TYR A 69 7.06 -17.95 -10.24
C TYR A 69 7.04 -19.31 -9.53
N THR A 70 7.37 -20.36 -10.28
CA THR A 70 7.61 -21.70 -9.73
C THR A 70 9.11 -21.85 -9.47
N ILE A 71 9.51 -21.74 -8.21
CA ILE A 71 10.91 -21.83 -7.79
C ILE A 71 11.32 -23.28 -7.59
N GLY A 72 12.46 -23.68 -8.17
CA GLY A 72 13.04 -24.99 -7.99
C GLY A 72 13.57 -25.22 -6.58
N SER A 73 13.95 -26.46 -6.28
CA SER A 73 14.54 -26.82 -5.00
C SER A 73 15.91 -26.15 -4.79
N LEU A 74 16.16 -25.61 -3.60
CA LEU A 74 17.41 -24.92 -3.24
C LEU A 74 17.74 -23.71 -4.12
N GLU A 75 16.74 -23.09 -4.75
CA GLU A 75 16.93 -21.93 -5.62
C GLU A 75 16.61 -20.61 -4.91
N THR A 76 17.13 -19.53 -5.47
CA THR A 76 16.77 -18.15 -5.14
C THR A 76 16.54 -17.39 -6.43
N ILE A 77 15.45 -16.63 -6.49
CA ILE A 77 15.10 -15.82 -7.65
C ILE A 77 14.57 -14.46 -7.21
N LYS A 78 14.84 -13.45 -8.03
CA LYS A 78 14.22 -12.13 -7.93
C LYS A 78 13.51 -11.84 -9.24
N ILE A 79 12.19 -11.78 -9.20
CA ILE A 79 11.34 -11.44 -10.34
C ILE A 79 10.89 -9.98 -10.22
N ALA A 80 10.73 -9.30 -11.35
CA ALA A 80 10.35 -7.90 -11.36
C ALA A 80 9.43 -7.55 -12.54
N GLU A 81 8.48 -6.66 -12.28
CA GLU A 81 7.53 -6.13 -13.27
C GLU A 81 7.45 -4.60 -13.10
N PRO A 82 7.35 -3.82 -14.18
CA PRO A 82 7.21 -2.38 -14.08
C PRO A 82 5.83 -1.99 -13.53
N SER A 83 5.79 -0.98 -12.68
CA SER A 83 4.54 -0.40 -12.19
C SER A 83 3.74 0.20 -13.35
N PRO A 84 2.46 -0.16 -13.53
CA PRO A 84 1.62 0.43 -14.55
C PRO A 84 1.08 1.83 -14.19
N LEU A 85 1.28 2.29 -12.94
CA LEU A 85 0.68 3.51 -12.40
C LEU A 85 1.69 4.35 -11.62
N THR A 86 1.48 5.67 -11.62
CA THR A 86 2.04 6.57 -10.61
C THR A 86 1.00 6.76 -9.51
N GLY A 87 1.35 6.47 -8.26
CA GLY A 87 0.40 6.52 -7.15
C GLY A 87 0.95 5.84 -5.91
N LYS A 88 0.24 4.83 -5.42
CA LYS A 88 0.66 4.07 -4.24
C LYS A 88 0.32 2.59 -4.33
N ILE A 89 1.13 1.77 -3.68
CA ILE A 89 0.85 0.38 -3.36
C ILE A 89 -0.03 0.39 -2.10
N THR A 90 -1.23 -0.19 -2.18
CA THR A 90 -2.19 -0.22 -1.06
C THR A 90 -2.17 -1.54 -0.30
N SER A 91 -1.78 -2.61 -0.97
CA SER A 91 -1.63 -3.92 -0.33
C SER A 91 -0.77 -4.86 -1.16
N VAL A 92 -0.19 -5.85 -0.48
CA VAL A 92 0.57 -6.95 -1.08
C VAL A 92 -0.01 -8.26 -0.56
N ALA A 93 -0.54 -9.10 -1.45
CA ALA A 93 -0.95 -10.45 -1.12
C ALA A 93 0.16 -11.43 -1.47
N MET A 94 0.47 -12.37 -0.58
CA MET A 94 1.49 -13.40 -0.83
C MET A 94 0.88 -14.78 -0.64
N HIS A 95 0.86 -15.59 -1.69
CA HIS A 95 0.35 -16.95 -1.63
C HIS A 95 1.47 -17.96 -1.40
N PHE A 96 1.34 -18.73 -0.33
CA PHE A 96 2.18 -19.87 0.02
C PHE A 96 1.32 -21.13 -0.07
N PRO A 97 1.53 -22.00 -1.06
CA PRO A 97 0.81 -23.27 -1.16
C PRO A 97 1.16 -24.20 0.00
N ASP A 98 0.32 -25.22 0.20
CA ASP A 98 0.66 -26.31 1.10
C ASP A 98 1.98 -26.98 0.68
N GLY A 99 2.74 -27.44 1.67
CA GLY A 99 4.07 -28.01 1.49
C GLY A 99 5.21 -27.03 1.68
N CYS A 100 4.97 -25.71 1.67
CA CYS A 100 6.03 -24.71 1.93
C CYS A 100 6.64 -24.88 3.33
N ASN A 101 5.84 -25.17 4.37
CA ASN A 101 6.28 -25.49 5.73
C ASN A 101 7.39 -24.58 6.30
N ALA A 102 7.31 -23.28 6.03
CA ALA A 102 8.32 -22.27 6.39
C ALA A 102 9.71 -22.46 5.76
N LEU A 103 9.81 -23.24 4.68
CA LEU A 103 11.02 -23.44 3.87
C LEU A 103 11.09 -22.49 2.67
N VAL A 104 10.01 -21.75 2.39
CA VAL A 104 9.98 -20.76 1.30
C VAL A 104 9.92 -19.36 1.90
N HIS A 105 10.93 -18.56 1.59
CA HIS A 105 11.12 -17.19 2.06
C HIS A 105 10.70 -16.24 0.95
N VAL A 106 9.81 -15.29 1.25
CA VAL A 106 9.30 -14.33 0.28
C VAL A 106 9.39 -12.92 0.83
N ALA A 107 9.91 -12.00 0.02
CA ALA A 107 9.90 -10.57 0.28
C ALA A 107 9.43 -9.81 -0.96
N PHE A 108 8.90 -8.61 -0.75
CA PHE A 108 8.41 -7.73 -1.79
C PHE A 108 8.89 -6.29 -1.56
N GLY A 109 9.20 -5.62 -2.67
CA GLY A 109 9.56 -4.22 -2.67
C GLY A 109 9.50 -3.60 -4.06
N HIS A 110 10.06 -2.41 -4.19
CA HIS A 110 10.22 -1.73 -5.47
C HIS A 110 11.49 -0.88 -5.46
N GLY A 111 12.14 -0.72 -6.61
CA GLY A 111 13.44 -0.04 -6.67
C GLY A 111 14.41 -0.62 -5.63
N GLU A 112 14.89 0.23 -4.71
CA GLU A 112 15.74 -0.16 -3.57
C GLU A 112 14.97 -0.33 -2.25
N VAL A 113 13.66 -0.10 -2.24
CA VAL A 113 12.80 -0.09 -1.05
C VAL A 113 12.24 -1.48 -0.76
N TRP A 114 12.39 -1.92 0.49
CA TRP A 114 11.73 -3.10 1.04
C TRP A 114 10.38 -2.69 1.63
N VAL A 115 9.30 -3.31 1.15
CA VAL A 115 7.93 -2.93 1.56
C VAL A 115 7.32 -3.98 2.47
N THR A 116 7.50 -5.25 2.14
CA THR A 116 6.93 -6.34 2.93
C THR A 116 7.83 -7.55 2.88
N PRO A 117 8.50 -7.89 3.99
CA PRO A 117 8.71 -7.07 5.20
C PRO A 117 9.42 -5.74 4.89
N SER A 118 9.27 -4.73 5.76
CA SER A 118 9.90 -3.41 5.57
C SER A 118 11.34 -3.34 6.09
N GLU A 119 11.78 -4.35 6.85
CA GLU A 119 13.17 -4.51 7.26
C GLU A 119 13.96 -5.20 6.14
N ILE A 120 15.14 -4.67 5.84
CA ILE A 120 16.04 -5.19 4.80
C ILE A 120 16.44 -6.63 5.15
N ASP A 121 16.57 -7.49 4.14
CA ASP A 121 16.96 -8.90 4.26
C ASP A 121 16.05 -9.73 5.20
N THR A 122 14.80 -9.31 5.36
CA THR A 122 13.78 -10.01 6.15
C THR A 122 12.71 -10.60 5.24
N TYR A 123 12.26 -11.82 5.55
CA TYR A 123 11.34 -12.57 4.68
C TYR A 123 10.14 -13.12 5.45
N ILE A 124 9.01 -13.27 4.75
CA ILE A 124 7.85 -14.01 5.23
C ILE A 124 7.98 -15.47 4.83
N THR A 125 7.71 -16.37 5.78
CA THR A 125 7.73 -17.82 5.59
C THR A 125 6.47 -18.42 6.19
N LEU A 126 5.61 -19.06 5.38
CA LEU A 126 4.35 -19.63 5.84
C LEU A 126 4.09 -21.00 5.20
N ASN A 127 2.96 -21.61 5.53
CA ASN A 127 2.44 -22.82 4.91
C ASN A 127 0.93 -22.67 4.71
N ASP A 128 0.43 -23.07 3.53
CA ASP A 128 -1.01 -23.08 3.21
C ASP A 128 -1.72 -21.78 3.65
N ALA A 129 -1.15 -20.65 3.25
CA ALA A 129 -1.58 -19.34 3.71
C ALA A 129 -1.48 -18.29 2.60
N THR A 130 -2.42 -17.35 2.61
CA THR A 130 -2.44 -16.20 1.69
C THR A 130 -2.68 -14.90 2.45
N PRO A 131 -1.74 -14.46 3.31
CA PRO A 131 -1.88 -13.18 3.98
C PRO A 131 -1.92 -12.01 2.99
N VAL A 132 -2.60 -10.94 3.40
CA VAL A 132 -2.61 -9.65 2.72
C VAL A 132 -2.02 -8.62 3.68
N PHE A 133 -0.95 -7.97 3.24
CA PHE A 133 -0.24 -6.96 4.00
C PHE A 133 -0.67 -5.57 3.51
N PRO A 134 -1.38 -4.77 4.33
CA PRO A 134 -1.73 -3.41 3.95
C PRO A 134 -0.48 -2.52 3.96
N THR A 135 -0.40 -1.61 3.00
CA THR A 135 0.67 -0.60 2.92
C THR A 135 0.14 0.70 2.29
N ASN A 136 0.95 1.75 2.32
CA ASN A 136 0.65 3.04 1.69
C ASN A 136 1.92 3.61 1.04
N GLU A 137 2.68 2.73 0.41
CA GLU A 137 3.98 3.04 -0.19
C GLU A 137 3.80 3.79 -1.52
N PRO A 138 4.42 4.96 -1.72
CA PRO A 138 4.41 5.67 -3.01
C PRO A 138 5.14 4.88 -4.11
N ILE A 139 4.68 5.00 -5.34
CA ILE A 139 5.28 4.34 -6.51
C ILE A 139 5.17 5.21 -7.75
N GLU A 140 6.20 5.21 -8.59
CA GLU A 140 6.17 5.85 -9.91
C GLU A 140 5.89 4.85 -11.03
N LYS A 141 5.19 5.28 -12.08
CA LYS A 141 4.98 4.45 -13.27
C LYS A 141 6.32 4.07 -13.90
N GLY A 142 6.47 2.79 -14.25
CA GLY A 142 7.68 2.22 -14.82
C GLY A 142 8.70 1.77 -13.78
N GLU A 143 8.55 2.16 -12.50
CA GLU A 143 9.41 1.66 -11.43
C GLU A 143 9.20 0.16 -11.22
N HIS A 144 10.29 -0.59 -11.04
CA HIS A 144 10.23 -2.04 -10.91
C HIS A 144 9.74 -2.46 -9.53
N LEU A 145 8.56 -3.08 -9.50
CA LEU A 145 8.08 -3.87 -8.38
C LEU A 145 8.78 -5.23 -8.44
N TRP A 146 9.35 -5.68 -7.34
CA TRP A 146 10.07 -6.95 -7.28
C TRP A 146 9.54 -7.86 -6.18
N ALA A 147 9.62 -9.17 -6.43
CA ALA A 147 9.46 -10.20 -5.42
C ALA A 147 10.74 -11.05 -5.40
N GLU A 148 11.30 -11.22 -4.20
CA GLU A 148 12.43 -12.10 -3.96
C GLU A 148 11.94 -13.36 -3.26
N ILE A 149 12.26 -14.51 -3.83
CA ILE A 149 11.78 -15.82 -3.39
C ILE A 149 12.99 -16.72 -3.20
N GLN A 150 13.10 -17.35 -2.04
CA GLN A 150 14.14 -18.34 -1.73
C GLN A 150 13.50 -19.64 -1.27
N ASN A 151 13.90 -20.74 -1.88
CA ASN A 151 13.39 -22.05 -1.54
C ASN A 151 14.48 -22.87 -0.85
N ALA A 152 14.37 -23.04 0.48
CA ALA A 152 15.24 -23.89 1.27
C ALA A 152 14.81 -25.37 1.26
N ASP A 153 13.70 -25.72 0.60
CA ASP A 153 13.29 -27.11 0.43
C ASP A 153 14.21 -27.82 -0.57
N GLY A 154 14.87 -28.89 -0.09
CA GLY A 154 15.78 -29.74 -0.86
C GLY A 154 15.10 -30.81 -1.72
N GLY A 155 13.79 -30.99 -1.60
CA GLY A 155 13.04 -32.05 -2.26
C GLY A 155 11.97 -31.55 -3.25
N ASN A 156 11.43 -30.35 -3.08
CA ASN A 156 10.27 -29.90 -3.85
C ASN A 156 10.45 -28.48 -4.43
N SER A 157 9.80 -28.26 -5.57
CA SER A 157 9.55 -26.93 -6.13
C SER A 157 8.25 -26.34 -5.57
N HIS A 158 8.19 -25.02 -5.43
CA HIS A 158 7.01 -24.33 -4.91
C HIS A 158 6.55 -23.23 -5.87
N SER A 159 5.24 -23.08 -6.07
CA SER A 159 4.67 -22.01 -6.91
C SER A 159 4.19 -20.87 -6.02
N ILE A 160 4.95 -19.77 -6.00
CA ILE A 160 4.68 -18.59 -5.20
C ILE A 160 4.05 -17.51 -6.07
N SER A 161 3.05 -16.81 -5.54
CA SER A 161 2.45 -15.63 -6.17
C SER A 161 2.46 -14.46 -5.21
N VAL A 162 3.03 -13.35 -5.63
CA VAL A 162 2.96 -12.07 -4.93
C VAL A 162 2.15 -11.11 -5.79
N ILE A 163 1.07 -10.55 -5.24
CA ILE A 163 0.18 -9.63 -5.97
C ILE A 163 0.20 -8.28 -5.27
N ALA A 164 0.78 -7.28 -5.92
CA ALA A 164 0.71 -5.90 -5.48
C ALA A 164 -0.58 -5.24 -6.01
N THR A 165 -1.36 -4.62 -5.14
CA THR A 165 -2.51 -3.79 -5.52
C THR A 165 -2.11 -2.33 -5.46
N LEU A 166 -2.28 -1.62 -6.58
CA LEU A 166 -1.90 -0.23 -6.76
C LEU A 166 -3.14 0.62 -7.01
N VAL A 167 -3.13 1.85 -6.48
CA VAL A 167 -4.11 2.89 -6.79
C VAL A 167 -3.35 4.13 -7.26
N GLY A 168 -3.67 4.62 -8.45
CA GLY A 168 -2.93 5.73 -9.05
C GLY A 168 -3.48 6.16 -10.40
N VAL A 169 -2.70 6.96 -11.10
CA VAL A 169 -2.99 7.42 -12.48
C VAL A 169 -2.10 6.66 -13.46
N GLU A 170 -2.61 6.41 -14.66
CA GLU A 170 -1.84 5.82 -15.77
C GLU A 170 -0.81 6.79 -16.35
#